data_AF-A0A950A2L8-F1
#
_entry.id   AF-A0A950A2L8-F1
#
_cell.length_a   1.000
_cell.length_b   1.000
_cell.length_c   1.000
_cell.angle_alpha   90.00
_cell.angle_beta   90.00
_cell.angle_gamma   90.00
#
_symmetry.space_group_name_H-M   'P 1'
#
loop_
_entity.id
_entity.type
_entity.pdbx_description
1 polymer ?
#
loop_
_entity_poly.entity_id
_entity_poly.type
_entity_poly.pdbx_seq_one_letter_code
_entity_poly.pdbx_strand_id
1 'polypeptide(L)'
;GGVSLFVICPEHARSFAEWGWNKQRVREAMFDAIARPAGELRWGETTPFVNAALDDELIRKWSSPDDIMIVVAGGEAGRYSAVFGPCLGMHTEPISKEVQWTT
;
A
#
# COMPACT_ATOMS: atom_id res chain seq x y z
N GLY A 1 2.82 11.23 1.39
CA GLY A 1 3.37 10.70 2.64
C GLY A 1 4.60 9.87 2.32
N GLY A 2 4.91 8.83 3.10
CA GLY A 2 5.86 7.80 2.67
C GLY A 2 5.14 6.79 1.77
N VAL A 3 5.63 6.58 0.55
CA VAL A 3 5.02 5.62 -0.40
C VAL A 3 5.28 4.19 0.06
N SER A 4 4.27 3.32 -0.08
CA SER A 4 4.40 1.88 0.15
C SER A 4 4.24 1.11 -1.16
N LEU A 5 5.09 0.11 -1.39
CA LEU A 5 5.05 -0.74 -2.58
C LEU A 5 4.41 -2.09 -2.25
N PHE A 6 3.36 -2.42 -2.98
CA PHE A 6 2.67 -3.70 -2.95
C PHE A 6 3.04 -4.49 -4.20
N VAL A 7 3.74 -5.61 -3.98
CA VAL A 7 4.04 -6.58 -5.03
C VAL A 7 2.96 -7.66 -4.95
N ILE A 8 2.02 -7.60 -5.87
CA ILE A 8 0.87 -8.51 -5.95
C ILE A 8 1.25 -9.68 -6.86
N CYS A 9 1.02 -10.91 -6.41
CA CYS A 9 1.28 -12.08 -7.23
C CYS A 9 0.29 -12.18 -8.42
N PRO A 10 0.66 -12.86 -9.52
CA PRO A 10 -0.20 -12.97 -10.70
C PRO A 10 -1.59 -13.55 -10.40
N GLU A 11 -1.72 -14.46 -9.43
CA GLU A 11 -2.99 -15.08 -9.06
C GLU A 11 -3.96 -14.09 -8.42
N HIS A 12 -3.47 -13.21 -7.53
CA HIS A 12 -4.31 -12.15 -6.95
C HIS A 12 -4.72 -11.12 -8.01
N ALA A 13 -3.79 -10.74 -8.89
CA ALA A 13 -4.09 -9.84 -10.00
C ALA A 13 -5.17 -10.42 -10.93
N ARG A 14 -5.12 -11.73 -11.21
CA ARG A 14 -6.16 -12.44 -11.97
C ARG A 14 -7.50 -12.42 -11.25
N SER A 15 -7.55 -12.76 -9.96
CA SER A 15 -8.79 -12.70 -9.19
C SER A 15 -9.42 -11.30 -9.21
N PHE A 16 -8.62 -10.24 -9.05
CA PHE A 16 -9.12 -8.87 -9.15
C PHE A 16 -9.71 -8.59 -10.53
N ALA A 17 -9.03 -8.99 -11.60
CA ALA A 17 -9.53 -8.80 -12.96
C ALA A 17 -10.83 -9.59 -13.23
N GLU A 18 -10.92 -10.83 -12.76
CA GLU A 18 -12.13 -11.68 -12.84
C GLU A 18 -13.32 -11.05 -12.10
N TRP A 19 -13.07 -10.34 -10.99
CA TRP A 19 -14.09 -9.59 -10.26
C TRP A 19 -14.39 -8.20 -10.86
N GLY A 20 -13.75 -7.85 -11.98
CA GLY A 20 -13.93 -6.55 -12.65
C GLY A 20 -13.26 -5.38 -11.94
N TRP A 21 -12.21 -5.64 -11.15
CA TRP A 21 -11.46 -4.60 -10.45
C TRP A 21 -10.27 -4.18 -11.30
N ASN A 22 -10.21 -2.88 -11.61
CA ASN A 22 -9.01 -2.28 -12.18
C ASN A 22 -8.02 -1.89 -11.05
N LYS A 23 -6.79 -1.54 -11.45
CA LYS A 23 -5.73 -1.14 -10.51
C LYS A 23 -6.12 0.03 -9.60
N GLN A 24 -6.85 1.01 -10.13
CA GLN A 24 -7.30 2.18 -9.38
C GLN A 24 -8.28 1.78 -8.28
N ARG A 25 -9.24 0.91 -8.60
CA ARG A 25 -10.22 0.41 -7.64
C ARG A 25 -9.57 -0.39 -6.51
N VAL A 26 -8.58 -1.24 -6.82
CA VAL A 26 -7.82 -1.97 -5.80
C VAL A 26 -7.14 -0.98 -4.85
N ARG A 27 -6.48 0.04 -5.40
CA ARG A 27 -5.81 1.10 -4.64
C ARG A 27 -6.77 1.86 -3.72
N GLU A 28 -7.90 2.33 -4.25
CA GLU A 28 -8.93 3.05 -3.49
C GLU A 28 -9.51 2.16 -2.38
N ALA A 29 -9.83 0.91 -2.69
CA ALA A 29 -10.33 -0.04 -1.69
C ALA A 29 -9.34 -0.28 -0.55
N MET A 30 -8.04 -0.37 -0.85
CA MET A 30 -7.00 -0.48 0.18
C MET A 30 -6.88 0.79 1.03
N PHE A 31 -6.96 1.97 0.40
CA PHE A 31 -6.92 3.25 1.10
C PHE A 31 -8.11 3.42 2.05
N ASP A 32 -9.32 3.05 1.59
CA ASP A 32 -10.54 3.15 2.38
C ASP A 32 -10.58 2.13 3.53
N ALA A 33 -10.07 0.91 3.29
CA ALA A 33 -10.10 -0.15 4.28
C ALA A 33 -9.07 0.03 5.41
N ILE A 34 -7.99 0.80 5.20
CA ILE A 34 -6.86 0.87 6.13
C ILE A 34 -6.91 2.19 6.91
N ALA A 35 -7.81 2.21 7.89
CA ALA A 35 -7.91 3.24 8.91
C ALA A 35 -8.10 2.60 10.29
N ARG A 36 -7.53 3.21 11.34
CA ARG A 36 -7.66 2.75 12.73
C ARG A 36 -7.91 3.93 13.67
N PRO A 37 -8.67 3.76 14.76
CA PRO A 37 -8.80 4.78 15.80
C PRO A 37 -7.44 5.19 16.36
N ALA A 38 -7.22 6.47 16.61
CA ALA A 38 -5.93 6.97 17.10
C ALA A 38 -5.52 6.29 18.42
N GLY A 39 -6.47 6.01 19.31
CA GLY A 39 -6.20 5.33 20.59
C GLY A 39 -5.55 3.95 20.42
N GLU A 40 -5.91 3.20 19.37
CA GLU A 40 -5.33 1.89 19.08
C GLU A 40 -3.90 1.97 18.51
N LEU A 41 -3.55 3.10 17.87
CA LEU A 41 -2.25 3.30 17.25
C LEU A 41 -1.17 3.75 18.23
N ARG A 42 -1.54 4.49 19.29
CA ARG A 42 -0.57 5.08 20.26
C ARG A 42 0.29 4.06 21.02
N TRP A 43 -0.05 2.77 20.98
CA TRP A 43 0.83 1.70 21.48
C TRP A 43 2.18 1.64 20.76
N GLY A 44 2.23 1.98 19.46
CA GLY A 44 3.45 1.87 18.65
C GLY A 44 3.74 3.03 17.71
N GLU A 45 2.77 3.91 17.46
CA GLU A 45 2.90 5.08 16.60
C GLU A 45 3.08 6.34 17.44
N THR A 46 4.26 6.96 17.33
CA THR A 46 4.67 8.09 18.20
C THR A 46 4.61 9.45 17.51
N THR A 47 4.09 9.52 16.28
CA THR A 47 3.97 10.79 15.57
C THR A 47 3.10 11.81 16.33
N PRO A 48 3.44 13.11 16.28
CA PRO A 48 2.61 14.17 16.87
C PRO A 48 1.17 14.15 16.34
N PHE A 49 0.99 13.71 15.09
CA PHE A 49 -0.31 13.58 14.44
C PHE A 49 -1.24 12.62 15.21
N VAL A 50 -0.79 11.40 15.53
CA VAL A 50 -1.59 10.41 16.27
C VAL A 50 -1.77 10.80 17.75
N ASN A 51 -0.76 11.44 18.34
CA ASN A 51 -0.85 11.89 19.73
C ASN A 51 -1.82 13.06 19.95
N ALA A 52 -2.04 13.90 18.94
CA ALA A 52 -2.95 15.04 19.02
C ALA A 52 -4.40 14.71 18.66
N ALA A 53 -4.66 13.61 17.95
CA ALA A 53 -5.98 13.17 17.54
C ALA A 53 -6.83 12.67 18.72
N LEU A 54 -8.17 12.68 18.59
CA LEU A 54 -9.07 12.05 19.58
C LEU A 54 -9.01 10.52 19.47
N ASP A 55 -9.33 9.82 20.55
CA ASP A 55 -9.16 8.35 20.63
C ASP A 55 -9.95 7.59 19.55
N ASP A 56 -11.14 8.05 19.22
CA ASP A 56 -12.05 7.49 18.23
C ASP A 56 -11.83 8.03 16.81
N GLU A 57 -10.95 9.03 16.64
CA GLU A 57 -10.64 9.61 15.35
C GLU A 57 -9.94 8.60 14.45
N LEU A 58 -10.49 8.37 13.25
CA LEU A 58 -9.95 7.41 12.30
C LEU A 58 -8.71 7.97 11.59
N ILE A 59 -7.57 7.37 11.87
CA ILE A 59 -6.29 7.68 11.26
C ILE A 59 -6.00 6.68 10.14
N ARG A 60 -5.76 7.21 8.94
CA ARG A 60 -5.35 6.43 7.76
C ARG A 60 -3.85 6.20 7.73
N LYS A 61 -3.44 5.06 7.16
CA LYS A 61 -2.01 4.74 6.98
C LYS A 61 -1.29 5.62 5.97
N TRP A 62 -2.01 6.10 4.96
CA TRP A 62 -1.51 6.96 3.87
C TRP A 62 -2.31 8.26 3.80
N SER A 63 -1.71 9.30 3.22
CA SER A 63 -2.36 10.60 3.05
C SER A 63 -3.19 10.66 1.75
N SER A 64 -2.79 9.88 0.74
CA SER A 64 -3.49 9.75 -0.54
C SER A 64 -3.50 8.28 -0.99
N PRO A 65 -4.51 7.81 -1.74
CA PRO A 65 -4.44 6.54 -2.45
C PRO A 65 -3.18 6.43 -3.33
N ASP A 66 -2.67 7.54 -3.87
CA ASP A 66 -1.48 7.57 -4.73
C ASP A 66 -0.18 7.22 -3.98
N ASP A 67 -0.19 7.28 -2.64
CA ASP A 67 0.92 6.78 -1.82
C ASP A 67 0.98 5.22 -1.77
N ILE A 68 0.07 4.53 -2.48
CA ILE A 68 0.03 3.08 -2.63
C ILE A 68 0.46 2.71 -4.06
N MET A 69 1.72 2.29 -4.18
CA MET A 69 2.26 1.78 -5.43
C MET A 69 1.97 0.28 -5.55
N ILE A 70 1.39 -0.15 -6.66
CA ILE A 70 1.07 -1.55 -6.92
C ILE A 70 1.84 -2.01 -8.15
N VAL A 71 2.54 -3.14 -8.04
CA VAL A 71 3.17 -3.85 -9.17
C VAL A 71 2.76 -5.31 -9.12
N VAL A 72 2.72 -5.96 -10.29
CA VAL A 72 2.50 -7.40 -10.39
C VAL A 72 3.82 -8.06 -10.71
N ALA A 73 4.26 -8.99 -9.85
CA ALA A 73 5.48 -9.76 -10.08
C ALA A 73 5.40 -11.11 -9.36
N GLY A 74 6.22 -12.07 -9.80
CA GLY A 74 6.23 -13.44 -9.31
C GLY A 74 6.03 -14.46 -10.44
N GLY A 75 6.18 -15.74 -10.10
CA GLY A 75 5.90 -16.85 -11.01
C GLY A 75 4.47 -17.38 -10.84
N GLU A 76 4.16 -18.48 -11.52
CA GLU A 76 2.86 -19.17 -11.40
C GLU A 76 2.71 -20.00 -10.12
N ALA A 77 3.80 -20.17 -9.37
CA ALA A 77 3.84 -20.98 -8.17
C ALA A 77 3.94 -20.10 -6.92
N GLY A 78 2.79 -19.92 -6.26
CA GLY A 78 2.71 -19.39 -4.90
C GLY A 78 1.89 -18.12 -4.84
N ARG A 79 0.73 -18.20 -4.18
CA ARG A 79 -0.18 -17.07 -3.90
C ARG A 79 0.36 -16.15 -2.80
N TYR A 80 1.61 -15.74 -2.93
CA TYR A 80 2.31 -14.91 -1.95
C TYR A 80 2.56 -13.53 -2.54
N SER A 81 1.97 -12.51 -1.91
CA SER A 81 2.25 -11.12 -2.21
C SER A 81 3.16 -10.53 -1.13
N ALA A 82 3.88 -9.47 -1.47
CA ALA A 82 4.78 -8.79 -0.56
C ALA A 82 4.41 -7.32 -0.40
N VAL A 83 4.64 -6.79 0.81
CA VAL A 83 4.49 -5.38 1.11
C VAL A 83 5.84 -4.84 1.55
N PHE A 84 6.30 -3.82 0.84
CA PHE A 84 7.43 -3.01 1.23
C PHE A 84 6.86 -1.77 1.89
N GLY A 85 7.08 -1.68 3.22
CA GLY A 85 6.64 -0.55 4.00
C GLY A 85 7.25 0.77 3.50
N PRO A 86 6.90 1.92 4.13
CA PRO A 86 7.45 3.22 3.77
C PRO A 86 8.94 3.32 4.15
N CYS A 87 9.77 2.57 3.43
CA CYS A 87 11.23 2.56 3.49
C CYS A 87 11.83 3.44 2.39
N LEU A 88 10.98 4.01 1.51
CA LEU A 88 11.38 4.76 0.32
C LEU A 88 11.88 6.19 0.64
N GLY A 89 11.83 6.61 1.91
CA GLY A 89 12.18 7.96 2.34
C GLY A 89 10.96 8.87 2.47
N MET A 90 11.04 9.88 3.34
CA MET A 90 10.02 10.92 3.43
C MET A 90 10.18 11.85 2.21
N HIS A 91 9.07 12.19 1.54
CA HIS A 91 9.04 13.09 0.37
C HIS A 91 9.75 12.57 -0.89
N THR A 92 9.83 11.25 -1.08
CA THR A 92 10.37 10.66 -2.32
C THR A 92 9.26 10.27 -3.30
N GLU A 93 9.56 10.39 -4.58
CA GLU A 93 8.69 9.94 -5.66
C GLU A 93 9.26 8.65 -6.26
N PRO A 94 8.56 7.51 -6.17
CA PRO A 94 9.02 6.27 -6.78
C PRO A 94 8.86 6.33 -8.29
N ILE A 95 9.92 5.98 -8.99
CA ILE A 95 9.94 5.85 -10.45
C ILE A 95 10.06 4.37 -10.84
N SER A 96 9.30 3.95 -11.84
CA SER A 96 9.46 2.63 -12.47
C SER A 96 10.09 2.79 -13.84
N LYS A 97 11.19 2.09 -14.09
CA LYS A 97 11.83 2.02 -15.41
C LYS A 97 11.94 0.56 -15.81
N GLU A 98 11.52 0.25 -17.04
CA GLU A 98 11.76 -1.06 -17.63
C GLU A 98 13.28 -1.28 -17.80
N VAL A 99 13.76 -2.43 -17.35
CA VAL A 99 15.15 -2.86 -17.55
C VAL A 99 15.11 -4.09 -18.46
N GLN A 100 15.66 -3.94 -19.66
CA GLN A 100 15.76 -5.06 -20.60
C GLN A 100 16.76 -6.08 -20.05
N TRP A 101 16.30 -7.32 -19.90
CA TRP A 101 17.16 -8.42 -19.50
C TRP A 101 17.91 -8.95 -20.73
N THR A 102 19.21 -8.66 -20.81
CA THR A 102 20.12 -9.31 -21.76
C THR A 102 20.78 -10.50 -21.09
N THR A 103 20.51 -11.70 -21.62
CA THR A 103 21.28 -12.93 -21.32
C THR A 103 22.34 -13.13 -22.39
#